data_AF-A0A6J2YVX8-F1
#
_entry.id   AF-A0A6J2YVX8-F1
#
_cell.length_a   1.000
_cell.length_b   1.000
_cell.length_c   1.000
_cell.angle_alpha   90.00
_cell.angle_beta   90.00
_cell.angle_gamma   90.00
#
_symmetry.space_group_name_H-M   'P 1'
#
loop_
_entity.id
_entity.type
_entity.pdbx_description
1 polymer ?
#
loop_
_entity_poly.entity_id
_entity_poly.type
_entity_poly.pdbx_seq_one_letter_code
_entity_poly.pdbx_strand_id
1 'polypeptide(L)'
;MDDLKLYASNEHQLQSMLELVSRFSEKIKMEFGLNKCAAAHYKKGKLKDTPNIKLMNEVNTLKEPAYKYLGMLQTGQIKDRTMRDITKEKYLKRVKTVVRIYLPGKEKIVAINSWAVPLITYTYGVLKWSDTELKEMDRATRIILTKNRMHHSIASTARLYLPRTNGGRGLSNLEDICRKQVSSLQKYFNNKETTLHRAIRTVYTGYSVLNLARNEITDRSPLSVGDILKELKGKALHGKYFTELDADCVDKSKSVKYLTEIPLTGEIEGFICAIEDQVIATRSHRKFVLKENITDRCRMCNQFSESIQHISSGCPTLAPTSYTERHNNIAKIIHLELSLILGLQSVQTKYFNYTPEPVMENSSHKLYWDTLILTDKTVLHNKPDILWINKYKKECFIIDIAVPLDQNLQKTATEKIQKYQDLAYGLRRVYQLNKAIVLPFVISANGLIHKDFTRNTELLKLNPKLTNECLKAAILGTVRIVRKVLKAAILGTVRIV
;
A
#
# COMPACT_ATOMS: atom_id res chain seq x y z
N MET A 1 -30.70 0.81 -24.32
CA MET A 1 -31.22 0.11 -23.13
C MET A 1 -32.55 -0.51 -23.53
N ASP A 2 -32.74 -1.76 -23.15
CA ASP A 2 -33.93 -2.60 -23.38
C ASP A 2 -34.86 -2.65 -22.16
N ASP A 3 -34.33 -2.44 -20.95
CA ASP A 3 -35.08 -2.39 -19.70
C ASP A 3 -35.96 -1.11 -19.56
N LEU A 4 -37.25 -1.23 -19.89
CA LEU A 4 -38.24 -0.16 -19.77
C LEU A 4 -39.16 -0.35 -18.55
N LYS A 5 -39.49 0.75 -17.85
CA LYS A 5 -40.49 0.76 -16.78
C LYS A 5 -41.62 1.74 -17.11
N LEU A 6 -42.85 1.23 -17.14
CA LEU A 6 -44.05 2.03 -17.41
C LEU A 6 -44.78 2.33 -16.10
N TYR A 7 -45.33 3.54 -16.01
CA TYR A 7 -46.14 3.99 -14.89
C TYR A 7 -47.47 4.53 -15.44
N ALA A 8 -48.58 4.07 -14.89
CA ALA A 8 -49.92 4.50 -15.27
C ALA A 8 -50.79 4.67 -14.03
N SER A 9 -51.81 5.53 -14.12
CA SER A 9 -52.69 5.84 -12.98
C SER A 9 -53.72 4.74 -12.70
N ASN A 10 -54.03 3.94 -13.71
CA ASN A 10 -54.96 2.81 -13.62
C ASN A 10 -54.56 1.69 -14.61
N GLU A 11 -55.19 0.54 -14.45
CA GLU A 11 -54.89 -0.67 -15.23
C GLU A 11 -55.16 -0.51 -16.73
N HIS A 12 -56.26 0.16 -17.10
CA HIS A 12 -56.60 0.41 -18.50
C HIS A 12 -55.54 1.26 -19.21
N GLN A 13 -55.05 2.31 -18.55
CA GLN A 13 -53.96 3.13 -19.07
C GLN A 13 -52.66 2.33 -19.21
N LEU A 14 -52.33 1.47 -18.23
CA LEU A 14 -51.16 0.61 -18.31
C LEU A 14 -51.24 -0.33 -19.51
N GLN A 15 -52.41 -0.92 -19.73
CA GLN A 15 -52.69 -1.78 -20.88
C GLN A 15 -52.47 -1.02 -22.20
N SER A 16 -53.07 0.17 -22.36
CA SER A 16 -52.89 0.98 -23.57
C SER A 16 -51.43 1.37 -23.81
N MET A 17 -50.68 1.66 -22.75
CA MET A 17 -49.24 1.95 -22.85
C MET A 17 -48.44 0.72 -23.28
N LEU A 18 -48.75 -0.46 -22.74
CA LEU A 18 -48.09 -1.71 -23.14
C LEU A 18 -48.37 -2.06 -24.60
N GLU A 19 -49.61 -1.89 -25.08
CA GLU A 19 -49.98 -2.09 -26.49
C GLU A 19 -49.27 -1.10 -27.43
N LEU A 20 -49.12 0.16 -27.00
CA LEU A 20 -48.35 1.15 -27.75
C LEU A 20 -46.88 0.74 -27.87
N VAL A 21 -46.26 0.32 -26.76
CA VAL A 21 -44.87 -0.13 -26.73
C VAL A 21 -44.68 -1.42 -27.55
N SER A 22 -45.62 -2.36 -27.49
CA SER A 22 -45.58 -3.59 -28.32
C SER A 22 -45.62 -3.24 -29.80
N ARG A 23 -46.61 -2.46 -30.24
CA ARG A 23 -46.73 -2.03 -31.64
C ARG A 23 -45.51 -1.26 -32.12
N PHE A 24 -44.95 -0.40 -31.28
CA PHE A 24 -43.71 0.30 -31.62
C PHE A 24 -42.53 -0.66 -31.77
N SER A 25 -42.39 -1.61 -30.84
CA SER A 25 -41.31 -2.62 -30.84
C SER A 25 -41.39 -3.51 -32.08
N GLU A 26 -42.59 -3.97 -32.44
CA GLU A 26 -42.84 -4.75 -33.66
C GLU A 26 -42.46 -3.97 -34.93
N LYS A 27 -42.82 -2.67 -35.01
CA LYS A 27 -42.47 -1.81 -36.14
C LYS A 27 -40.96 -1.63 -36.33
N ILE A 28 -40.20 -1.60 -35.24
CA ILE A 28 -38.74 -1.55 -35.28
C ILE A 28 -38.08 -2.94 -35.32
N LYS A 29 -38.89 -4.01 -35.51
CA LYS A 29 -38.47 -5.41 -35.59
C LYS A 29 -37.73 -5.91 -34.33
N MET A 30 -38.13 -5.42 -33.16
CA MET A 30 -37.64 -5.91 -31.86
C MET A 30 -38.67 -6.85 -31.22
N GLU A 31 -38.22 -8.01 -30.75
CA GLU A 31 -39.05 -8.97 -30.03
C GLU A 31 -39.17 -8.61 -28.54
N PHE A 32 -40.39 -8.72 -28.00
CA PHE A 32 -40.67 -8.40 -26.61
C PHE A 32 -40.46 -9.61 -25.71
N GLY A 33 -39.50 -9.52 -24.78
CA GLY A 33 -39.21 -10.57 -23.79
C GLY A 33 -40.25 -10.65 -22.68
N LEU A 34 -41.50 -11.01 -23.00
CA LEU A 34 -42.64 -11.03 -22.07
C LEU A 34 -42.41 -11.94 -20.85
N ASN A 35 -41.58 -12.99 -21.00
CA ASN A 35 -41.16 -13.87 -19.92
C ASN A 35 -40.35 -13.18 -18.81
N LYS A 36 -39.70 -12.04 -19.11
CA LYS A 36 -38.95 -11.22 -18.15
C LYS A 36 -39.78 -10.04 -17.63
N CYS A 37 -40.98 -9.83 -18.15
CA CYS A 37 -41.85 -8.73 -17.78
C CYS A 37 -42.67 -9.08 -16.54
N ALA A 38 -42.90 -8.08 -15.69
CA ALA A 38 -43.75 -8.22 -14.52
C ALA A 38 -44.60 -6.97 -14.33
N ALA A 39 -45.87 -7.16 -13.96
CA ALA A 39 -46.79 -6.08 -13.63
C ALA A 39 -47.03 -6.00 -12.11
N ALA A 40 -47.21 -4.78 -11.59
CA ALA A 40 -47.51 -4.58 -10.18
C ALA A 40 -48.56 -3.47 -10.02
N HIS A 41 -49.64 -3.77 -9.28
CA HIS A 41 -50.73 -2.81 -9.03
C HIS A 41 -50.69 -2.30 -7.58
N TYR A 42 -50.65 -0.98 -7.40
CA TYR A 42 -50.62 -0.35 -6.07
C TYR A 42 -51.90 0.45 -5.82
N LYS A 43 -52.57 0.17 -4.70
CA LYS A 43 -53.74 0.94 -4.23
C LYS A 43 -53.48 1.46 -2.81
N LYS A 44 -53.55 2.78 -2.62
CA LYS A 44 -53.22 3.46 -1.34
C LYS A 44 -51.87 3.00 -0.75
N GLY A 45 -50.86 2.85 -1.60
CA GLY A 45 -49.50 2.45 -1.20
C GLY A 45 -49.30 0.95 -0.93
N LYS A 46 -50.34 0.11 -1.05
CA LYS A 46 -50.25 -1.34 -0.87
C LYS A 46 -50.28 -2.06 -2.22
N LEU A 47 -49.41 -3.05 -2.39
CA LEU A 47 -49.45 -3.97 -3.53
C LEU A 47 -50.75 -4.79 -3.45
N LYS A 48 -51.54 -4.78 -4.52
CA LYS A 48 -52.70 -5.64 -4.66
C LYS A 48 -52.34 -6.85 -5.50
N ASP A 49 -52.88 -7.99 -5.09
CA ASP A 49 -52.90 -9.17 -5.93
C ASP A 49 -53.93 -8.95 -7.04
N THR A 50 -53.46 -9.02 -8.29
CA THR A 50 -54.27 -8.84 -9.50
C THR A 50 -53.96 -9.98 -10.46
N PRO A 51 -54.96 -10.48 -11.21
CA PRO A 51 -54.72 -11.48 -12.24
C PRO A 51 -53.69 -10.97 -13.27
N ASN A 52 -53.06 -11.91 -13.97
CA ASN A 52 -52.07 -11.61 -15.01
C ASN A 52 -52.65 -10.63 -16.03
N ILE A 53 -51.82 -9.68 -16.48
CA ILE A 53 -52.21 -8.73 -17.52
C ILE A 53 -52.17 -9.49 -18.86
N LYS A 54 -53.32 -9.55 -19.55
CA LYS A 54 -53.42 -10.16 -20.87
C LYS A 54 -53.02 -9.15 -21.95
N LEU A 55 -51.86 -9.37 -22.56
CA LEU A 55 -51.46 -8.80 -23.85
C LEU A 55 -51.67 -9.88 -24.94
N MET A 56 -51.03 -9.73 -26.11
CA MET A 56 -50.95 -10.81 -27.12
C MET A 56 -50.46 -12.15 -26.51
N ASN A 57 -49.71 -12.11 -25.40
CA ASN A 57 -49.47 -13.23 -24.46
C ASN A 57 -49.63 -12.73 -23.00
N GLU A 58 -49.68 -13.63 -22.00
CA GLU A 58 -49.82 -13.25 -20.59
C GLU A 58 -48.53 -12.66 -20.00
N VAL A 59 -48.62 -11.48 -19.37
CA VAL A 59 -47.58 -10.92 -18.50
C VAL A 59 -47.89 -11.30 -17.06
N ASN A 60 -46.94 -11.95 -16.40
CA ASN A 60 -47.10 -12.37 -15.02
C ASN A 60 -47.23 -11.16 -14.09
N THR A 61 -48.23 -11.17 -13.22
CA THR A 61 -48.25 -10.25 -12.07
C THR A 61 -47.11 -10.61 -11.13
N LEU A 62 -46.48 -9.60 -10.53
CA LEU A 62 -45.39 -9.81 -9.59
C LEU A 62 -45.90 -10.54 -8.34
N LYS A 63 -45.61 -11.85 -8.27
CA LYS A 63 -45.94 -12.73 -7.13
C LYS A 63 -44.89 -12.66 -6.02
N GLU A 64 -43.65 -12.27 -6.36
CA GLU A 64 -42.55 -12.15 -5.42
C GLU A 64 -42.58 -10.82 -4.64
N PRO A 65 -41.99 -10.78 -3.43
CA PRO A 65 -42.03 -9.59 -2.59
C PRO A 65 -41.23 -8.42 -3.15
N ALA A 66 -40.37 -8.59 -4.18
CA ALA A 66 -39.63 -7.53 -4.88
C ALA A 66 -39.14 -8.01 -6.26
N TYR A 67 -38.94 -7.08 -7.19
CA TYR A 67 -38.28 -7.35 -8.47
C TYR A 67 -37.00 -6.56 -8.61
N LYS A 68 -36.10 -6.97 -9.51
CA LYS A 68 -34.80 -6.31 -9.72
C LYS A 68 -34.84 -5.41 -10.95
N TYR A 69 -34.52 -4.13 -10.79
CA TYR A 69 -34.38 -3.16 -11.89
C TYR A 69 -33.05 -2.43 -11.79
N LEU A 70 -32.25 -2.44 -12.86
CA LEU A 70 -30.91 -1.85 -12.90
C LEU A 70 -30.03 -2.22 -11.69
N GLY A 71 -30.14 -3.47 -11.24
CA GLY A 71 -29.37 -3.97 -10.09
C GLY A 71 -30.00 -3.76 -8.71
N MET A 72 -31.08 -2.97 -8.60
CA MET A 72 -31.75 -2.64 -7.34
C MET A 72 -33.04 -3.44 -7.14
N LEU A 73 -33.26 -3.98 -5.94
CA LEU A 73 -34.53 -4.63 -5.58
C LEU A 73 -35.58 -3.56 -5.23
N GLN A 74 -36.75 -3.67 -5.84
CA GLN A 74 -37.83 -2.68 -5.74
C GLN A 74 -39.19 -3.34 -5.55
N THR A 75 -40.04 -2.72 -4.74
CA THR A 75 -41.48 -3.00 -4.60
C THR A 75 -42.19 -1.68 -4.37
N GLY A 76 -42.48 -0.97 -5.45
CA GLY A 76 -42.94 0.43 -5.41
C GLY A 76 -41.79 1.39 -5.10
N GLN A 77 -41.12 1.16 -3.98
CA GLN A 77 -39.88 1.83 -3.56
C GLN A 77 -38.69 0.86 -3.55
N ILE A 78 -37.48 1.40 -3.54
CA ILE A 78 -36.25 0.60 -3.40
C ILE A 78 -36.22 -0.03 -2.01
N LYS A 79 -35.92 -1.33 -1.94
CA LYS A 79 -35.67 -2.04 -0.67
C LYS A 79 -34.29 -1.68 -0.12
N ASP A 80 -34.18 -0.47 0.37
CA ASP A 80 -32.93 0.20 0.74
C ASP A 80 -32.07 -0.62 1.72
N ARG A 81 -32.65 -1.07 2.85
CA ARG A 81 -31.94 -1.91 3.84
C ARG A 81 -31.43 -3.22 3.24
N THR A 82 -32.31 -3.99 2.58
CA THR A 82 -31.95 -5.27 1.96
C THR A 82 -30.86 -5.10 0.90
N MET A 83 -30.92 -4.03 0.10
CA MET A 83 -29.89 -3.74 -0.90
C MET A 83 -28.55 -3.37 -0.27
N ARG A 84 -28.54 -2.62 0.83
CA ARG A 84 -27.30 -2.35 1.58
C ARG A 84 -26.69 -3.62 2.15
N ASP A 85 -27.49 -4.51 2.73
CA ASP A 85 -27.01 -5.78 3.28
C ASP A 85 -26.38 -6.66 2.19
N ILE A 86 -27.07 -6.84 1.06
CA ILE A 86 -26.57 -7.59 -0.10
C ILE A 86 -25.27 -6.97 -0.65
N THR A 87 -25.21 -5.64 -0.72
CA THR A 87 -24.04 -4.91 -1.24
C THR A 87 -22.85 -5.05 -0.29
N LYS A 88 -23.08 -4.92 1.03
CA LYS A 88 -22.07 -5.12 2.08
C LYS A 88 -21.49 -6.53 2.03
N GLU A 89 -22.34 -7.55 1.93
CA GLU A 89 -21.88 -8.94 1.85
C GLU A 89 -21.04 -9.19 0.60
N LYS A 90 -21.51 -8.75 -0.58
CA LYS A 90 -20.79 -8.89 -1.84
C LYS A 90 -19.46 -8.15 -1.83
N TYR A 91 -19.40 -6.94 -1.27
CA TYR A 91 -18.15 -6.19 -1.11
C TYR A 91 -17.15 -6.96 -0.25
N LEU A 92 -17.56 -7.40 0.94
CA LEU A 92 -16.68 -8.15 1.85
C LEU A 92 -16.25 -9.48 1.24
N LYS A 93 -17.10 -10.13 0.44
CA LYS A 93 -16.73 -11.32 -0.34
C LYS A 93 -15.63 -11.00 -1.35
N ARG A 94 -15.73 -9.89 -2.11
CA ARG A 94 -14.67 -9.44 -3.03
C ARG A 94 -13.37 -9.17 -2.30
N VAL A 95 -13.40 -8.44 -1.18
CA VAL A 95 -12.21 -8.18 -0.36
C VAL A 95 -11.57 -9.50 0.10
N LYS A 96 -12.36 -10.44 0.63
CA LYS A 96 -11.89 -11.78 1.03
C LYS A 96 -11.26 -12.56 -0.13
N THR A 97 -11.82 -12.46 -1.33
CA THR A 97 -11.24 -13.08 -2.52
C THR A 97 -9.89 -12.46 -2.84
N VAL A 98 -9.79 -11.13 -2.94
CA VAL A 98 -8.54 -10.43 -3.30
C VAL A 98 -7.39 -10.77 -2.34
N VAL A 99 -7.65 -10.76 -1.02
CA VAL A 99 -6.58 -11.02 -0.04
C VAL A 99 -6.03 -12.45 -0.11
N ARG A 100 -6.79 -13.41 -0.67
CA ARG A 100 -6.36 -14.81 -0.84
C ARG A 100 -5.52 -15.05 -2.09
N ILE A 101 -5.58 -14.16 -3.09
CA ILE A 101 -4.84 -14.32 -4.34
C ILE A 101 -3.33 -14.15 -4.08
N TYR A 102 -2.49 -14.86 -4.83
CA TYR A 102 -1.03 -14.69 -4.80
C TYR A 102 -0.58 -13.45 -5.59
N LEU A 103 -0.95 -12.27 -5.08
CA LEU A 103 -0.52 -10.97 -5.60
C LEU A 103 0.34 -10.23 -4.56
N PRO A 104 1.26 -9.34 -4.97
CA PRO A 104 1.94 -8.47 -4.04
C PRO A 104 0.96 -7.50 -3.36
N GLY A 105 1.38 -6.95 -2.22
CA GLY A 105 0.54 -6.17 -1.30
C GLY A 105 -0.08 -4.94 -1.97
N LYS A 106 0.70 -4.24 -2.79
CA LYS A 106 0.25 -3.13 -3.62
C LYS A 106 -0.90 -3.53 -4.54
N GLU A 107 -0.72 -4.59 -5.32
CA GLU A 107 -1.69 -5.05 -6.32
C GLU A 107 -2.97 -5.51 -5.64
N LYS A 108 -2.90 -6.09 -4.45
CA LYS A 108 -4.09 -6.40 -3.64
C LYS A 108 -4.87 -5.16 -3.24
N ILE A 109 -4.20 -4.10 -2.76
CA ILE A 109 -4.89 -2.85 -2.42
C ILE A 109 -5.48 -2.19 -3.67
N VAL A 110 -4.72 -2.17 -4.78
CA VAL A 110 -5.23 -1.68 -6.07
C VAL A 110 -6.48 -2.45 -6.49
N ALA A 111 -6.47 -3.78 -6.41
CA ALA A 111 -7.63 -4.61 -6.75
C ALA A 111 -8.82 -4.37 -5.81
N ILE A 112 -8.61 -4.13 -4.51
CA ILE A 112 -9.70 -3.72 -3.61
C ILE A 112 -10.30 -2.39 -4.08
N ASN A 113 -9.46 -1.39 -4.36
CA ASN A 113 -9.91 -0.07 -4.78
C ASN A 113 -10.57 -0.05 -6.17
N SER A 114 -10.12 -0.88 -7.10
CA SER A 114 -10.61 -0.88 -8.50
C SER A 114 -11.70 -1.93 -8.78
N TRP A 115 -11.85 -2.95 -7.94
CA TRP A 115 -12.83 -4.02 -8.16
C TRP A 115 -13.83 -4.18 -7.01
N ALA A 116 -13.41 -4.07 -5.75
CA ALA A 116 -14.33 -4.21 -4.61
C ALA A 116 -15.10 -2.91 -4.35
N VAL A 117 -14.40 -1.78 -4.21
CA VAL A 117 -14.98 -0.47 -3.88
C VAL A 117 -16.04 0.02 -4.89
N PRO A 118 -15.87 -0.14 -6.22
CA PRO A 118 -16.88 0.34 -7.18
C PRO A 118 -18.25 -0.31 -7.02
N LEU A 119 -18.31 -1.53 -6.46
CA LEU A 119 -19.56 -2.22 -6.17
C LEU A 119 -20.47 -1.40 -5.24
N ILE A 120 -19.89 -0.77 -4.22
CA ILE A 120 -20.62 0.07 -3.27
C ILE A 120 -20.76 1.48 -3.84
N THR A 121 -19.74 1.97 -4.55
CA THR A 121 -19.72 3.34 -5.08
C THR A 121 -20.91 3.66 -5.98
N TYR A 122 -21.32 2.70 -6.82
CA TYR A 122 -22.53 2.81 -7.64
C TYR A 122 -23.81 3.06 -6.82
N THR A 123 -23.85 2.62 -5.57
CA THR A 123 -25.03 2.72 -4.71
C THR A 123 -25.11 4.03 -3.91
N TYR A 124 -24.02 4.80 -3.78
CA TYR A 124 -23.98 5.97 -2.89
C TYR A 124 -24.96 7.09 -3.27
N GLY A 125 -25.30 7.26 -4.55
CA GLY A 125 -26.30 8.25 -4.96
C GLY A 125 -27.76 7.82 -4.76
N VAL A 126 -27.98 6.52 -4.50
CA VAL A 126 -29.30 5.88 -4.54
C VAL A 126 -29.71 5.38 -3.15
N LEU A 127 -28.83 4.66 -2.47
CA LEU A 127 -29.09 4.07 -1.15
C LEU A 127 -28.69 5.03 -0.03
N LYS A 128 -29.43 4.97 1.08
CA LYS A 128 -29.16 5.81 2.26
C LYS A 128 -28.12 5.16 3.16
N TRP A 129 -26.84 5.35 2.83
CA TRP A 129 -25.73 4.92 3.67
C TRP A 129 -25.48 5.89 4.82
N SER A 130 -25.46 5.37 6.04
CA SER A 130 -25.02 6.14 7.21
C SER A 130 -23.50 6.10 7.38
N ASP A 131 -22.93 7.14 8.01
CA ASP A 131 -21.49 7.16 8.38
C ASP A 131 -21.13 5.92 9.23
N THR A 132 -22.04 5.47 10.11
CA THR A 132 -21.84 4.29 10.96
C THR A 132 -21.68 3.01 10.14
N GLU A 133 -22.57 2.77 9.17
CA GLU A 133 -22.49 1.57 8.31
C GLU A 133 -21.20 1.56 7.49
N LEU A 134 -20.76 2.72 6.97
CA LEU A 134 -19.52 2.84 6.21
C LEU A 134 -18.29 2.55 7.10
N LYS A 135 -18.26 3.12 8.31
CA LYS A 135 -17.20 2.86 9.29
C LYS A 135 -17.13 1.40 9.72
N GLU A 136 -18.27 0.74 9.87
CA GLU A 136 -18.33 -0.70 10.15
C GLU A 136 -17.74 -1.53 9.00
N MET A 137 -18.04 -1.16 7.75
CA MET A 137 -17.50 -1.83 6.58
C MET A 137 -15.99 -1.64 6.48
N ASP A 138 -15.49 -0.43 6.72
CA ASP A 138 -14.06 -0.15 6.82
C ASP A 138 -13.39 -0.98 7.92
N ARG A 139 -14.02 -1.07 9.10
CA ARG A 139 -13.54 -1.92 10.20
C ARG A 139 -13.51 -3.40 9.78
N ALA A 140 -14.54 -3.90 9.11
CA ALA A 140 -14.59 -5.27 8.62
C ALA A 140 -13.49 -5.55 7.58
N THR A 141 -13.23 -4.62 6.67
CA THR A 141 -12.11 -4.70 5.72
C THR A 141 -10.77 -4.78 6.46
N ARG A 142 -10.55 -3.92 7.46
CA ARG A 142 -9.33 -3.98 8.28
C ARG A 142 -9.18 -5.31 9.00
N ILE A 143 -10.25 -5.85 9.58
CA ILE A 143 -10.24 -7.19 10.21
C ILE A 143 -9.85 -8.27 9.20
N ILE A 144 -10.37 -8.23 7.97
CA ILE A 144 -9.99 -9.18 6.91
C ILE A 144 -8.49 -9.04 6.60
N LEU A 145 -7.97 -7.82 6.44
CA LEU A 145 -6.54 -7.58 6.20
C LEU A 145 -5.66 -8.10 7.35
N THR A 146 -6.07 -7.88 8.60
CA THR A 146 -5.36 -8.38 9.78
C THR A 146 -5.36 -9.90 9.88
N LYS A 147 -6.50 -10.55 9.64
CA LYS A 147 -6.57 -12.03 9.60
C LYS A 147 -5.66 -12.64 8.53
N ASN A 148 -5.41 -11.91 7.44
CA ASN A 148 -4.50 -12.31 6.36
C ASN A 148 -3.09 -11.69 6.51
N ARG A 149 -2.73 -11.21 7.71
CA ARG A 149 -1.41 -10.66 8.06
C ARG A 149 -0.94 -9.45 7.22
N MET A 150 -1.85 -8.79 6.50
CA MET A 150 -1.54 -7.63 5.67
C MET A 150 -1.52 -6.31 6.43
N HIS A 151 -2.12 -6.29 7.63
CA HIS A 151 -2.22 -5.12 8.50
C HIS A 151 -2.17 -5.54 9.97
N HIS A 152 -1.36 -4.87 10.79
CA HIS A 152 -1.30 -5.15 12.22
C HIS A 152 -2.46 -4.48 12.96
N SER A 153 -3.05 -5.14 13.96
CA SER A 153 -4.26 -4.65 14.65
C SER A 153 -4.06 -3.32 15.39
N ILE A 154 -2.83 -3.02 15.83
CA ILE A 154 -2.46 -1.80 16.56
C ILE A 154 -1.83 -0.75 15.62
N ALA A 155 -1.55 -1.11 14.35
CA ALA A 155 -1.00 -0.15 13.39
C ALA A 155 -1.97 1.00 13.12
N SER A 156 -1.44 2.14 12.68
CA SER A 156 -2.26 3.32 12.49
C SER A 156 -3.24 3.13 11.33
N THR A 157 -4.52 3.36 11.57
CA THR A 157 -5.56 3.36 10.54
C THR A 157 -5.33 4.47 9.52
N ALA A 158 -4.88 5.65 9.97
CA ALA A 158 -4.55 6.79 9.10
C ALA A 158 -3.51 6.40 8.03
N ARG A 159 -2.49 5.61 8.40
CA ARG A 159 -1.46 5.12 7.48
C ARG A 159 -2.03 4.20 6.40
N LEU A 160 -3.07 3.41 6.73
CA LEU A 160 -3.71 2.52 5.77
C LEU A 160 -4.37 3.29 4.62
N TYR A 161 -4.97 4.45 4.93
CA TYR A 161 -5.66 5.31 3.96
C TYR A 161 -4.74 6.34 3.29
N LEU A 162 -3.60 6.67 3.90
CA LEU A 162 -2.60 7.57 3.33
C LEU A 162 -2.08 7.04 1.96
N PRO A 163 -1.88 7.91 0.95
CA PRO A 163 -1.30 7.50 -0.33
C PRO A 163 0.09 6.86 -0.20
N ARG A 164 0.39 5.91 -1.09
CA ARG A 164 1.66 5.16 -1.10
C ARG A 164 2.87 6.04 -1.36
N THR A 165 2.72 7.07 -2.19
CA THR A 165 3.74 8.11 -2.45
C THR A 165 4.13 8.90 -1.21
N ASN A 166 3.33 8.84 -0.15
CA ASN A 166 3.55 9.54 1.11
C ASN A 166 3.88 8.57 2.27
N GLY A 167 4.20 7.30 1.98
CA GLY A 167 4.54 6.29 3.00
C GLY A 167 3.34 5.51 3.55
N GLY A 168 2.15 5.70 2.97
CA GLY A 168 0.93 4.99 3.33
C GLY A 168 0.66 3.72 2.52
N ARG A 169 -0.52 3.12 2.71
CA ARG A 169 -0.92 1.88 1.98
C ARG A 169 -1.91 2.12 0.85
N GLY A 170 -2.54 3.30 0.81
CA GLY A 170 -3.44 3.75 -0.26
C GLY A 170 -4.74 2.98 -0.36
N LEU A 171 -5.23 2.36 0.72
CA LEU A 171 -6.59 1.81 0.73
C LEU A 171 -7.57 2.98 0.67
N SER A 172 -8.64 2.88 -0.12
CA SER A 172 -9.64 3.94 -0.13
C SER A 172 -10.55 3.86 1.09
N ASN A 173 -10.77 5.00 1.76
CA ASN A 173 -11.72 5.13 2.86
C ASN A 173 -13.15 5.22 2.30
N LEU A 174 -14.07 4.36 2.77
CA LEU A 174 -15.42 4.26 2.19
C LEU A 174 -16.29 5.48 2.51
N GLU A 175 -16.11 6.07 3.69
CA GLU A 175 -16.79 7.30 4.12
C GLU A 175 -16.38 8.48 3.23
N ASP A 176 -15.08 8.64 2.98
CA ASP A 176 -14.55 9.70 2.12
C ASP A 176 -14.99 9.53 0.65
N ILE A 177 -14.98 8.29 0.13
CA ILE A 177 -15.48 8.03 -1.23
C ILE A 177 -16.98 8.33 -1.33
N CYS A 178 -17.77 7.93 -0.34
CA CYS A 178 -19.20 8.19 -0.33
C CYS A 178 -19.48 9.70 -0.39
N ARG A 179 -18.83 10.47 0.48
CA ARG A 179 -18.93 11.94 0.49
C ARG A 179 -18.54 12.56 -0.84
N LYS A 180 -17.39 12.15 -1.39
CA LYS A 180 -16.90 12.63 -2.69
C LYS A 180 -17.89 12.31 -3.81
N GLN A 181 -18.47 11.11 -3.81
CA GLN A 181 -19.42 10.68 -4.84
C GLN A 181 -20.75 11.45 -4.74
N VAL A 182 -21.29 11.60 -3.53
CA VAL A 182 -22.51 12.38 -3.27
C VAL A 182 -22.33 13.83 -3.72
N SER A 183 -21.22 14.47 -3.32
CA SER A 183 -20.90 15.86 -3.73
C SER A 183 -20.75 15.99 -5.24
N SER A 184 -20.09 15.02 -5.90
CA SER A 184 -19.91 15.03 -7.35
C SER A 184 -21.23 14.88 -8.11
N LEU A 185 -22.13 14.01 -7.61
CA LEU A 185 -23.47 13.85 -8.17
C LEU A 185 -24.32 15.12 -7.99
N GLN A 186 -24.31 15.73 -6.80
CA GLN A 186 -25.01 17.00 -6.55
C GLN A 186 -24.54 18.10 -7.52
N LYS A 187 -23.21 18.27 -7.69
CA LYS A 187 -22.63 19.20 -8.67
C LYS A 187 -23.08 18.88 -10.10
N TYR A 188 -23.09 17.61 -10.49
CA TYR A 188 -23.55 17.20 -11.82
C TYR A 188 -25.02 17.62 -12.07
N PHE A 189 -25.92 17.33 -11.13
CA PHE A 189 -27.34 17.70 -11.27
C PHE A 189 -27.56 19.21 -11.25
N ASN A 190 -26.76 19.96 -10.47
CA ASN A 190 -26.86 21.42 -10.41
C ASN A 190 -26.35 22.12 -11.67
N ASN A 191 -25.33 21.56 -12.33
CA ASN A 191 -24.72 22.14 -13.52
C ASN A 191 -25.44 21.75 -14.83
N LYS A 192 -26.40 20.83 -14.80
CA LYS A 192 -27.16 20.40 -15.99
C LYS A 192 -28.49 21.15 -16.08
N GLU A 193 -28.73 21.82 -17.21
CA GLU A 193 -29.89 22.71 -17.39
C GLU A 193 -31.09 22.10 -18.13
N THR A 194 -31.07 20.80 -18.42
CA THR A 194 -32.20 20.19 -19.14
C THR A 194 -33.49 20.26 -18.33
N THR A 195 -34.64 20.26 -19.02
CA THR A 195 -35.98 20.30 -18.41
C THR A 195 -36.15 19.22 -17.33
N LEU A 196 -35.66 18.01 -17.60
CA LEU A 196 -35.69 16.90 -16.64
C LEU A 196 -34.84 17.17 -15.39
N HIS A 197 -33.61 17.68 -15.54
CA HIS A 197 -32.75 17.98 -14.38
C HIS A 197 -33.32 19.11 -13.52
N ARG A 198 -33.94 20.13 -14.14
CA ARG A 198 -34.69 21.18 -13.41
C ARG A 198 -35.85 20.60 -12.59
N ALA A 199 -36.69 19.77 -13.19
CA ALA A 199 -37.81 19.13 -12.50
C ALA A 199 -37.34 18.20 -11.35
N ILE A 200 -36.26 17.45 -11.57
CA ILE A 200 -35.67 16.59 -10.54
C ILE A 200 -35.18 17.44 -9.35
N ARG A 201 -34.47 18.54 -9.60
CA ARG A 201 -33.98 19.42 -8.52
C ARG A 201 -35.11 19.96 -7.65
N THR A 202 -36.27 20.26 -8.22
CA THR A 202 -37.40 20.82 -7.45
C THR A 202 -38.15 19.78 -6.61
N VAL A 203 -38.20 18.52 -7.05
CA VAL A 203 -39.07 17.49 -6.44
C VAL A 203 -38.29 16.46 -5.61
N TYR A 204 -36.98 16.32 -5.82
CA TYR A 204 -36.18 15.23 -5.25
C TYR A 204 -35.70 15.53 -3.81
N THR A 205 -36.65 15.53 -2.87
CA THR A 205 -36.42 15.67 -1.41
C THR A 205 -36.65 14.35 -0.67
N GLY A 206 -35.68 13.91 0.14
CA GLY A 206 -35.88 12.77 1.06
C GLY A 206 -35.94 11.38 0.41
N TYR A 207 -35.84 11.28 -0.92
CA TYR A 207 -35.82 10.01 -1.65
C TYR A 207 -34.44 9.32 -1.64
N SER A 208 -33.35 10.08 -1.66
CA SER A 208 -31.98 9.58 -1.45
C SER A 208 -31.13 10.60 -0.69
N VAL A 209 -29.85 10.26 -0.43
CA VAL A 209 -28.87 11.14 0.23
C VAL A 209 -28.51 12.38 -0.58
N LEU A 210 -28.90 12.46 -1.87
CA LEU A 210 -28.58 13.61 -2.72
C LEU A 210 -29.34 14.88 -2.33
N ASN A 211 -30.57 14.74 -1.81
CA ASN A 211 -31.43 15.84 -1.32
C ASN A 211 -31.36 17.12 -2.19
N LEU A 212 -31.53 16.96 -3.51
CA LEU A 212 -31.19 17.97 -4.52
C LEU A 212 -31.97 19.29 -4.38
N ALA A 213 -33.14 19.28 -3.73
CA ALA A 213 -33.95 20.49 -3.57
C ALA A 213 -33.53 21.38 -2.39
N ARG A 214 -32.77 20.86 -1.41
CA ARG A 214 -32.41 21.63 -0.21
C ARG A 214 -31.12 22.45 -0.36
N ASN A 215 -30.34 22.26 -1.43
CA ASN A 215 -29.01 22.87 -1.61
C ASN A 215 -28.08 22.74 -0.38
N GLU A 216 -28.33 21.79 0.51
CA GLU A 216 -27.46 21.46 1.64
C GLU A 216 -26.25 20.71 1.09
N ILE A 217 -25.22 21.47 0.70
CA ILE A 217 -23.89 20.90 0.55
C ILE A 217 -23.46 20.52 1.95
N THR A 218 -23.47 19.22 2.25
CA THR A 218 -22.82 18.71 3.46
C THR A 218 -21.33 18.98 3.30
N ASP A 219 -20.86 20.10 3.88
CA ASP A 219 -19.47 20.49 3.86
C ASP A 219 -18.68 19.56 4.80
N ARG A 220 -18.42 18.36 4.30
CA ARG A 220 -17.52 17.38 4.89
C ARG A 220 -16.56 16.96 3.79
N SER A 221 -15.71 17.90 3.41
CA SER A 221 -14.59 17.63 2.50
C SER A 221 -13.82 16.41 3.01
N PRO A 222 -13.42 15.47 2.12
CA PRO A 222 -12.57 14.34 2.51
C PRO A 222 -11.33 14.84 3.23
N LEU A 223 -10.80 14.06 4.18
CA LEU A 223 -9.54 14.39 4.84
C LEU A 223 -8.45 14.58 3.78
N SER A 224 -7.75 15.71 3.83
CA SER A 224 -6.64 15.92 2.91
C SER A 224 -5.46 15.03 3.29
N VAL A 225 -4.56 14.78 2.34
CA VAL A 225 -3.31 14.06 2.61
C VAL A 225 -2.50 14.76 3.72
N GLY A 226 -2.55 16.09 3.78
CA GLY A 226 -1.90 16.88 4.82
C GLY A 226 -2.49 16.63 6.21
N ASP A 227 -3.83 16.53 6.31
CA ASP A 227 -4.51 16.25 7.58
C ASP A 227 -4.17 14.86 8.13
N ILE A 228 -4.16 13.86 7.25
CA ILE A 228 -3.79 12.47 7.61
C ILE A 228 -2.33 12.42 8.09
N LEU A 229 -1.42 13.13 7.42
CA LEU A 229 -0.01 13.21 7.83
C LEU A 229 0.15 13.92 9.17
N LYS A 230 -0.61 15.00 9.41
CA LYS A 230 -0.58 15.73 10.69
C LYS A 230 -1.06 14.84 11.83
N GLU A 231 -2.15 14.09 11.63
CA GLU A 231 -2.64 13.10 12.61
C GLU A 231 -1.59 12.03 12.90
N LEU A 232 -0.94 11.49 11.85
CA LEU A 232 0.09 10.46 11.99
C LEU A 232 1.31 10.97 12.77
N LYS A 233 1.85 12.13 12.40
CA LYS A 233 3.00 12.73 13.06
C LYS A 233 2.73 13.16 14.49
N GLY A 234 1.48 13.48 14.82
CA GLY A 234 1.05 13.78 16.19
C GLY A 234 1.11 12.57 17.14
N LYS A 235 1.23 11.34 16.63
CA LYS A 235 1.35 10.12 17.46
C LYS A 235 2.81 9.85 17.77
N ALA A 236 3.17 9.82 19.06
CA ALA A 236 4.55 9.66 19.52
C ALA A 236 5.28 8.42 18.96
N LEU A 237 4.57 7.30 18.77
CA LEU A 237 5.13 6.06 18.23
C LEU A 237 4.99 5.98 16.71
N HIS A 238 3.75 5.96 16.20
CA HIS A 238 3.47 5.82 14.76
C HIS A 238 4.06 6.96 13.91
N GLY A 239 4.19 8.15 14.48
CA GLY A 239 4.72 9.33 13.80
C GLY A 239 6.23 9.32 13.61
N LYS A 240 6.98 8.52 14.39
CA LYS A 240 8.46 8.56 14.39
C LYS A 240 9.03 8.32 13.00
N TYR A 241 8.58 7.28 12.29
CA TYR A 241 9.02 7.01 10.92
C TYR A 241 8.73 8.17 9.96
N PHE A 242 7.55 8.80 10.05
CA PHE A 242 7.17 9.90 9.17
C PHE A 242 7.92 11.20 9.45
N THR A 243 8.36 11.41 10.69
CA THR A 243 9.26 12.52 11.03
C THR A 243 10.62 12.31 10.39
N GLU A 244 11.20 11.12 10.51
CA GLU A 244 12.50 10.79 9.90
C GLU A 244 12.42 10.75 8.36
N LEU A 245 11.30 10.32 7.77
CA LEU A 245 11.08 10.31 6.32
C LEU A 245 11.14 11.71 5.69
N ASP A 246 10.80 12.74 6.47
CA ASP A 246 10.84 14.14 6.04
C ASP A 246 12.14 14.87 6.43
N ALA A 247 13.14 14.15 6.96
CA ALA A 247 14.45 14.73 7.26
C ALA A 247 15.17 15.14 5.96
N ASP A 248 15.92 16.25 6.03
CA ASP A 248 16.58 16.85 4.85
C ASP A 248 17.60 15.93 4.18
N CYS A 249 18.19 14.99 4.91
CA CYS A 249 19.16 14.04 4.37
C CYS A 249 18.53 12.86 3.61
N VAL A 250 17.21 12.69 3.71
CA VAL A 250 16.48 11.54 3.16
C VAL A 250 15.97 11.82 1.76
N ASP A 251 16.16 10.87 0.85
CA ASP A 251 15.45 10.82 -0.42
C ASP A 251 14.10 10.13 -0.20
N LYS A 252 13.08 10.95 0.11
CA LYS A 252 11.72 10.47 0.38
C LYS A 252 11.13 9.67 -0.78
N SER A 253 11.36 10.12 -2.01
CA SER A 253 10.79 9.50 -3.21
C SER A 253 11.33 8.09 -3.39
N LYS A 254 12.64 7.88 -3.20
CA LYS A 254 13.26 6.55 -3.25
C LYS A 254 12.88 5.70 -2.03
N SER A 255 12.81 6.28 -0.84
CA SER A 255 12.53 5.55 0.41
C SER A 255 11.16 4.88 0.41
N VAL A 256 10.14 5.47 -0.22
CA VAL A 256 8.79 4.90 -0.30
C VAL A 256 8.58 3.94 -1.48
N LYS A 257 9.60 3.68 -2.30
CA LYS A 257 9.47 2.80 -3.47
C LYS A 257 9.10 1.37 -3.14
N TYR A 258 9.35 0.92 -1.91
CA TYR A 258 8.90 -0.40 -1.49
C TYR A 258 7.37 -0.53 -1.43
N LEU A 259 6.66 0.60 -1.37
CA LEU A 259 5.19 0.65 -1.42
C LEU A 259 4.66 0.84 -2.84
N THR A 260 5.46 1.31 -3.79
CA THR A 260 4.98 1.72 -5.13
C THR A 260 5.55 0.88 -6.27
N GLU A 261 6.81 0.46 -6.22
CA GLU A 261 7.51 -0.17 -7.34
C GLU A 261 8.02 -1.58 -7.01
N ILE A 262 8.34 -1.86 -5.75
CA ILE A 262 8.94 -3.15 -5.36
C ILE A 262 7.84 -4.15 -5.01
N PRO A 263 7.81 -5.33 -5.66
CA PRO A 263 6.81 -6.35 -5.34
C PRO A 263 7.17 -7.01 -4.00
N LEU A 264 6.41 -6.68 -2.96
CA LEU A 264 6.43 -7.33 -1.65
C LEU A 264 5.11 -8.06 -1.43
N THR A 265 5.13 -9.24 -0.81
CA THR A 265 3.88 -9.89 -0.41
C THR A 265 3.14 -9.01 0.60
N GLY A 266 1.80 -9.11 0.62
CA GLY A 266 0.98 -8.34 1.55
C GLY A 266 1.39 -8.52 3.02
N GLU A 267 1.85 -9.72 3.39
CA GLU A 267 2.35 -10.02 4.74
C GLU A 267 3.66 -9.30 5.07
N ILE A 268 4.60 -9.24 4.12
CA ILE A 268 5.89 -8.56 4.31
C ILE A 268 5.66 -7.05 4.38
N GLU A 269 4.87 -6.50 3.44
CA GLU A 269 4.48 -5.08 3.43
C GLU A 269 3.76 -4.69 4.72
N GLY A 270 2.83 -5.53 5.20
CA GLY A 270 2.14 -5.33 6.48
C GLY A 270 3.07 -5.37 7.69
N PHE A 271 4.05 -6.27 7.68
CA PHE A 271 4.97 -6.44 8.79
C PHE A 271 6.03 -5.33 8.88
N ILE A 272 6.59 -4.88 7.74
CA ILE A 272 7.51 -3.73 7.77
C ILE A 272 6.79 -2.45 8.21
N CYS A 273 5.54 -2.24 7.77
CA CYS A 273 4.75 -1.11 8.25
C CYS A 273 4.53 -1.17 9.78
N ALA A 274 4.31 -2.36 10.34
CA ALA A 274 4.18 -2.53 11.78
C ALA A 274 5.50 -2.29 12.55
N ILE A 275 6.65 -2.60 11.94
CA ILE A 275 7.98 -2.28 12.48
C ILE A 275 8.17 -0.77 12.53
N GLU A 276 7.90 -0.08 11.42
CA GLU A 276 8.03 1.38 11.31
C GLU A 276 7.06 2.10 12.27
N ASP A 277 5.82 1.61 12.39
CA ASP A 277 4.78 2.13 13.29
C ASP A 277 5.11 1.89 14.79
N GLN A 278 6.18 1.16 15.10
CA GLN A 278 6.61 0.82 16.47
C GLN A 278 5.64 -0.08 17.26
N VAL A 279 4.80 -0.87 16.57
CA VAL A 279 3.73 -1.67 17.19
C VAL A 279 4.02 -3.17 17.27
N ILE A 280 5.25 -3.57 16.97
CA ILE A 280 5.68 -4.97 17.12
C ILE A 280 5.74 -5.33 18.61
N ALA A 281 5.29 -6.55 18.94
CA ALA A 281 5.28 -7.10 20.29
C ALA A 281 6.69 -7.47 20.83
N THR A 282 7.61 -6.51 20.82
CA THR A 282 8.89 -6.61 21.53
C THR A 282 8.64 -6.66 23.04
N ARG A 283 9.61 -7.14 23.83
CA ARG A 283 9.46 -7.17 25.30
C ARG A 283 9.25 -5.76 25.89
N SER A 284 9.90 -4.74 25.34
CA SER A 284 9.66 -3.35 25.78
C SER A 284 8.24 -2.90 25.48
N HIS A 285 7.72 -3.19 24.28
CA HIS A 285 6.34 -2.86 23.93
C HIS A 285 5.35 -3.58 24.85
N ARG A 286 5.54 -4.88 25.07
CA ARG A 286 4.69 -5.68 25.97
C ARG A 286 4.71 -5.18 27.42
N LYS A 287 5.89 -4.85 27.95
CA LYS A 287 6.03 -4.33 29.33
C LYS A 287 5.47 -2.92 29.47
N PHE A 288 5.88 -1.97 28.62
CA PHE A 288 5.59 -0.56 28.83
C PHE A 288 4.28 -0.10 28.21
N VAL A 289 3.88 -0.68 27.07
CA VAL A 289 2.65 -0.30 26.35
C VAL A 289 1.48 -1.22 26.72
N LEU A 290 1.69 -2.54 26.67
CA LEU A 290 0.63 -3.51 27.03
C LEU A 290 0.54 -3.77 28.54
N LYS A 291 1.45 -3.18 29.35
CA LYS A 291 1.50 -3.30 30.81
C LYS A 291 1.54 -4.75 31.31
N GLU A 292 2.14 -5.64 30.52
CA GLU A 292 2.35 -7.02 30.93
C GLU A 292 3.46 -7.11 31.98
N ASN A 293 3.28 -7.99 32.98
CA ASN A 293 4.29 -8.23 34.01
C ASN A 293 5.42 -9.13 33.48
N ILE A 294 6.30 -8.55 32.65
CA ILE A 294 7.46 -9.24 32.07
C ILE A 294 8.72 -8.37 32.13
N THR A 295 9.89 -9.00 31.96
CA THR A 295 11.14 -8.26 31.72
C THR A 295 11.17 -7.63 30.34
N ASP A 296 11.77 -6.45 30.21
CA ASP A 296 12.04 -5.78 28.94
C ASP A 296 13.37 -6.20 28.32
N ARG A 297 14.21 -6.99 29.00
CA ARG A 297 15.52 -7.42 28.50
C ARG A 297 15.41 -8.19 27.18
N CYS A 298 16.27 -7.88 26.23
CA CYS A 298 16.34 -8.49 24.90
C CYS A 298 16.47 -10.01 24.94
N ARG A 299 15.65 -10.71 24.14
CA ARG A 299 15.67 -12.17 23.99
C ARG A 299 16.99 -12.71 23.43
N MET A 300 17.80 -11.87 22.79
CA MET A 300 19.07 -12.28 22.17
C MET A 300 20.27 -12.02 23.07
N CYS A 301 20.43 -10.80 23.58
CA CYS A 301 21.62 -10.42 24.36
C CYS A 301 21.38 -10.43 25.88
N ASN A 302 20.12 -10.40 26.33
CA ASN A 302 19.72 -10.28 27.74
C ASN A 302 20.34 -9.09 28.52
N GLN A 303 20.94 -8.12 27.83
CA GLN A 303 21.63 -6.98 28.44
C GLN A 303 20.80 -5.70 28.37
N PHE A 304 20.27 -5.37 27.19
CA PHE A 304 19.57 -4.12 26.93
C PHE A 304 18.06 -4.34 26.80
N SER A 305 17.30 -3.25 26.90
CA SER A 305 15.86 -3.23 26.65
C SER A 305 15.54 -3.60 25.19
N GLU A 306 14.59 -4.51 24.98
CA GLU A 306 14.20 -5.03 23.67
C GLU A 306 13.28 -4.06 22.95
N SER A 307 13.82 -2.97 22.42
CA SER A 307 13.11 -2.07 21.52
C SER A 307 13.26 -2.51 20.06
N ILE A 308 12.44 -1.95 19.16
CA ILE A 308 12.63 -2.18 17.72
C ILE A 308 13.99 -1.64 17.28
N GLN A 309 14.42 -0.48 17.78
CA GLN A 309 15.73 0.09 17.49
C GLN A 309 16.85 -0.86 17.92
N HIS A 310 16.74 -1.43 19.13
CA HIS A 310 17.71 -2.39 19.63
C HIS A 310 17.75 -3.66 18.76
N ILE A 311 16.60 -4.23 18.40
CA ILE A 311 16.54 -5.44 17.56
C ILE A 311 17.06 -5.16 16.14
N SER A 312 16.74 -4.00 15.57
CA SER A 312 17.01 -3.70 14.16
C SER A 312 18.48 -3.40 13.88
N SER A 313 19.18 -2.69 14.78
CA SER A 313 20.60 -2.31 14.58
C SER A 313 21.42 -2.13 15.87
N GLY A 314 20.91 -2.49 17.06
CA GLY A 314 21.57 -2.19 18.34
C GLY A 314 21.98 -3.40 19.18
N CYS A 315 21.66 -4.62 18.75
CA CYS A 315 21.91 -5.83 19.55
C CYS A 315 23.29 -6.43 19.24
N PRO A 316 24.21 -6.53 20.23
CA PRO A 316 25.56 -7.04 20.01
C PRO A 316 25.57 -8.49 19.54
N THR A 317 24.62 -9.31 19.99
CA THR A 317 24.48 -10.72 19.57
C THR A 317 24.03 -10.86 18.11
N LEU A 318 23.28 -9.88 17.58
CA LEU A 318 22.80 -9.91 16.19
C LEU A 318 23.80 -9.29 15.22
N ALA A 319 24.70 -8.43 15.72
CA ALA A 319 25.72 -7.73 14.93
C ALA A 319 26.59 -8.65 14.07
N PRO A 320 27.31 -9.65 14.61
CA PRO A 320 28.25 -10.46 13.82
C PRO A 320 27.55 -11.39 12.81
N THR A 321 26.24 -11.61 12.95
CA THR A 321 25.51 -12.56 12.10
C THR A 321 24.48 -11.85 11.22
N SER A 322 23.35 -11.46 11.79
CA SER A 322 22.17 -11.04 11.02
C SER A 322 22.31 -9.62 10.48
N TYR A 323 23.04 -8.73 11.18
CA TYR A 323 23.34 -7.40 10.66
C TYR A 323 24.39 -7.47 9.54
N THR A 324 25.45 -8.26 9.72
CA THR A 324 26.44 -8.56 8.67
C THR A 324 25.79 -9.18 7.42
N GLU A 325 24.86 -10.13 7.58
CA GLU A 325 24.14 -10.73 6.44
C GLU A 325 23.31 -9.69 5.67
N ARG A 326 22.55 -8.84 6.37
CA ARG A 326 21.77 -7.76 5.76
C ARG A 326 22.66 -6.77 5.01
N HIS A 327 23.77 -6.37 5.63
CA HIS A 327 24.78 -5.49 5.05
C HIS A 327 25.39 -6.10 3.77
N ASN A 328 25.89 -7.33 3.87
CA ASN A 328 26.58 -8.01 2.77
C ASN A 328 25.65 -8.27 1.59
N ASN A 329 24.35 -8.48 1.80
CA ASN A 329 23.39 -8.60 0.71
C ASN A 329 23.31 -7.31 -0.12
N ILE A 330 23.34 -6.14 0.52
CA ILE A 330 23.34 -4.84 -0.19
C ILE A 330 24.67 -4.64 -0.92
N ALA A 331 25.79 -4.91 -0.24
CA ALA A 331 27.12 -4.82 -0.85
C ALA A 331 27.25 -5.75 -2.07
N LYS A 332 26.76 -7.00 -2.00
CA LYS A 332 26.75 -7.96 -3.11
C LYS A 332 25.98 -7.44 -4.32
N ILE A 333 24.85 -6.75 -4.11
CA ILE A 333 24.05 -6.14 -5.18
C ILE A 333 24.88 -5.09 -5.92
N ILE A 334 25.54 -4.20 -5.17
CA ILE A 334 26.38 -3.14 -5.75
C ILE A 334 27.61 -3.73 -6.46
N HIS A 335 28.30 -4.69 -5.82
CA HIS A 335 29.48 -5.33 -6.38
C HIS A 335 29.18 -6.09 -7.66
N LEU A 336 28.06 -6.85 -7.71
CA LEU A 336 27.64 -7.57 -8.91
C LEU A 336 27.30 -6.62 -10.06
N GLU A 337 26.63 -5.51 -9.79
CA GLU A 337 26.35 -4.50 -10.83
C GLU A 337 27.66 -3.89 -11.36
N LEU A 338 28.59 -3.56 -10.45
CA LEU A 338 29.92 -3.07 -10.82
C LEU A 338 30.69 -4.09 -11.67
N SER A 339 30.73 -5.36 -11.28
CA SER A 339 31.48 -6.37 -12.04
C SER A 339 30.95 -6.54 -13.47
N LEU A 340 29.63 -6.42 -13.66
CA LEU A 340 28.98 -6.46 -14.97
C LEU A 340 29.31 -5.22 -15.82
N ILE A 341 29.12 -4.00 -15.30
CA ILE A 341 29.35 -2.78 -16.11
C ILE A 341 30.83 -2.57 -16.45
N LEU A 342 31.74 -3.13 -15.64
CA LEU A 342 33.19 -3.03 -15.84
C LEU A 342 33.75 -4.15 -16.74
N GLY A 343 32.89 -5.06 -17.22
CA GLY A 343 33.31 -6.19 -18.04
C GLY A 343 34.23 -7.17 -17.31
N LEU A 344 34.12 -7.26 -15.98
CA LEU A 344 34.85 -8.24 -15.16
C LEU A 344 34.10 -9.57 -15.05
N GLN A 345 32.79 -9.55 -15.35
CA GLN A 345 31.94 -10.72 -15.34
C GLN A 345 30.95 -10.64 -16.52
N SER A 346 30.66 -11.79 -17.13
CA SER A 346 29.77 -11.89 -18.31
C SER A 346 28.40 -12.49 -17.99
N VAL A 347 28.27 -13.21 -16.87
CA VAL A 347 27.03 -13.92 -16.50
C VAL A 347 26.23 -13.10 -15.48
N GLN A 348 25.02 -12.71 -15.87
CA GLN A 348 24.06 -12.11 -14.96
C GLN A 348 23.43 -13.18 -14.05
N THR A 349 23.70 -13.11 -12.76
CA THR A 349 23.09 -13.97 -11.73
C THR A 349 22.26 -13.14 -10.75
N LYS A 350 21.59 -13.79 -9.79
CA LYS A 350 20.95 -13.13 -8.67
C LYS A 350 21.94 -12.94 -7.53
N TYR A 351 21.87 -11.81 -6.82
CA TYR A 351 22.80 -11.47 -5.74
C TYR A 351 22.87 -12.51 -4.62
N PHE A 352 21.77 -13.26 -4.37
CA PHE A 352 21.73 -14.30 -3.34
C PHE A 352 22.47 -15.58 -3.75
N ASN A 353 22.70 -15.80 -5.05
CA ASN A 353 23.55 -16.87 -5.58
C ASN A 353 24.96 -16.38 -5.92
N TYR A 354 25.25 -15.10 -5.66
CA TYR A 354 26.51 -14.48 -5.99
C TYR A 354 27.49 -14.52 -4.82
N THR A 355 28.72 -14.94 -5.12
CA THR A 355 29.85 -14.91 -4.21
C THR A 355 30.91 -14.00 -4.83
N PRO A 356 31.13 -12.80 -4.28
CA PRO A 356 32.18 -11.90 -4.75
C PRO A 356 33.57 -12.53 -4.58
N GLU A 357 34.42 -12.43 -5.60
CA GLU A 357 35.84 -12.75 -5.48
C GLU A 357 36.57 -11.60 -4.78
N PRO A 358 37.61 -11.88 -3.98
CA PRO A 358 38.35 -10.83 -3.27
C PRO A 358 38.91 -9.75 -4.20
N VAL A 359 39.36 -10.14 -5.40
CA VAL A 359 39.88 -9.24 -6.43
C VAL A 359 39.45 -9.73 -7.80
N MET A 360 38.84 -8.85 -8.58
CA MET A 360 38.57 -9.03 -10.01
C MET A 360 39.36 -7.96 -10.79
N GLU A 361 40.05 -8.36 -11.86
CA GLU A 361 40.92 -7.45 -12.60
C GLU A 361 40.91 -7.75 -14.10
N ASN A 362 40.85 -6.69 -14.91
CA ASN A 362 41.10 -6.74 -16.36
C ASN A 362 42.12 -5.66 -16.75
N SER A 363 42.34 -5.42 -18.05
CA SER A 363 43.28 -4.40 -18.53
C SER A 363 42.95 -2.98 -18.07
N SER A 364 41.67 -2.71 -17.76
CA SER A 364 41.10 -1.37 -17.58
C SER A 364 40.73 -1.06 -16.13
N HIS A 365 40.34 -2.08 -15.38
CA HIS A 365 39.70 -1.96 -14.09
C HIS A 365 40.23 -3.00 -13.10
N LYS A 366 40.22 -2.63 -11.83
CA LYS A 366 40.44 -3.52 -10.70
C LYS A 366 39.36 -3.29 -9.66
N LEU A 367 38.71 -4.35 -9.21
CA LEU A 367 37.62 -4.33 -8.25
C LEU A 367 37.96 -5.24 -7.09
N TYR A 368 37.93 -4.71 -5.89
CA TYR A 368 38.19 -5.43 -4.65
C TYR A 368 36.89 -5.60 -3.87
N TRP A 369 36.78 -6.72 -3.16
CA TRP A 369 35.71 -7.02 -2.22
C TRP A 369 36.31 -7.37 -0.85
N ASP A 370 35.90 -6.65 0.19
CA ASP A 370 36.24 -6.90 1.61
C ASP A 370 37.70 -7.34 1.79
N THR A 371 38.63 -6.62 1.15
CA THR A 371 40.05 -6.97 1.09
C THR A 371 40.87 -5.88 1.76
N LEU A 372 41.88 -6.30 2.52
CA LEU A 372 42.81 -5.38 3.18
C LEU A 372 43.71 -4.72 2.13
N ILE A 373 43.74 -3.39 2.14
CA ILE A 373 44.54 -2.59 1.22
C ILE A 373 45.78 -2.11 1.95
N LEU A 374 46.96 -2.47 1.43
CA LEU A 374 48.23 -2.01 1.98
C LEU A 374 48.59 -0.65 1.38
N THR A 375 48.91 0.29 2.26
CA THR A 375 49.40 1.64 1.92
C THR A 375 50.82 1.85 2.43
N ASP A 376 51.51 2.85 1.91
CA ASP A 376 52.88 3.20 2.30
C ASP A 376 53.01 3.64 3.78
N LYS A 377 51.91 4.12 4.36
CA LYS A 377 51.76 4.36 5.80
C LYS A 377 50.70 3.42 6.38
N THR A 378 50.84 3.07 7.66
CA THR A 378 49.81 2.34 8.39
C THR A 378 48.57 3.23 8.55
N VAL A 379 47.45 2.80 7.97
CA VAL A 379 46.15 3.46 8.11
C VAL A 379 45.25 2.59 8.97
N LEU A 380 44.55 3.19 9.94
CA LEU A 380 43.68 2.49 10.89
C LEU A 380 42.53 1.76 10.20
N HIS A 381 41.99 2.35 9.12
CA HIS A 381 40.86 1.83 8.36
C HIS A 381 41.25 1.57 6.91
N ASN A 382 41.73 0.36 6.64
CA ASN A 382 42.28 -0.02 5.34
C ASN A 382 41.54 -1.19 4.66
N LYS A 383 40.37 -1.56 5.19
CA LYS A 383 39.49 -2.60 4.63
C LYS A 383 38.13 -1.99 4.28
N PRO A 384 37.96 -1.45 3.05
CA PRO A 384 36.65 -1.00 2.58
C PRO A 384 35.80 -2.19 2.12
N ASP A 385 34.48 -2.01 2.05
CA ASP A 385 33.59 -3.07 1.55
C ASP A 385 33.86 -3.36 0.08
N ILE A 386 33.99 -2.31 -0.73
CA ILE A 386 34.31 -2.39 -2.15
C ILE A 386 35.32 -1.29 -2.50
N LEU A 387 36.34 -1.63 -3.27
CA LEU A 387 37.25 -0.64 -3.88
C LEU A 387 37.30 -0.85 -5.38
N TRP A 388 36.95 0.17 -6.14
CA TRP A 388 37.07 0.17 -7.60
C TRP A 388 38.20 1.11 -8.04
N ILE A 389 39.13 0.60 -8.84
CA ILE A 389 40.21 1.36 -9.47
C ILE A 389 40.00 1.35 -10.99
N ASN A 390 39.97 2.54 -11.59
CA ASN A 390 40.01 2.75 -13.03
C ASN A 390 41.45 3.09 -13.45
N LYS A 391 42.10 2.16 -14.16
CA LYS A 391 43.52 2.25 -14.54
C LYS A 391 43.76 3.33 -15.60
N TYR A 392 42.82 3.52 -16.53
CA TYR A 392 42.95 4.52 -17.60
C TYR A 392 42.77 5.94 -17.09
N LYS A 393 41.71 6.19 -16.32
CA LYS A 393 41.46 7.52 -15.76
C LYS A 393 42.35 7.85 -14.56
N LYS A 394 43.03 6.82 -14.01
CA LYS A 394 43.78 6.88 -12.76
C LYS A 394 42.90 7.44 -11.63
N GLU A 395 41.73 6.85 -11.45
CA GLU A 395 40.78 7.21 -10.39
C GLU A 395 40.44 5.97 -9.54
N CYS A 396 40.18 6.16 -8.25
CA CYS A 396 39.56 5.13 -7.43
C CYS A 396 38.33 5.60 -6.65
N PHE A 397 37.46 4.65 -6.37
CA PHE A 397 36.22 4.83 -5.63
C PHE A 397 36.20 3.84 -4.47
N ILE A 398 36.23 4.37 -3.25
CA ILE A 398 36.08 3.61 -2.01
C ILE A 398 34.60 3.60 -1.68
N ILE A 399 33.97 2.44 -1.81
CA ILE A 399 32.54 2.27 -1.62
C ILE A 399 32.32 1.53 -0.31
N ASP A 400 31.55 2.15 0.57
CA ASP A 400 31.29 1.62 1.90
C ASP A 400 29.79 1.68 2.21
N ILE A 401 29.25 0.56 2.68
CA ILE A 401 27.83 0.33 2.88
C ILE A 401 27.52 0.47 4.38
N ALA A 402 26.35 1.02 4.69
CA ALA A 402 25.88 1.09 6.07
C ALA A 402 24.37 0.92 6.18
N VAL A 403 23.95 0.22 7.25
CA VAL A 403 22.54 0.05 7.61
C VAL A 403 22.23 0.52 9.03
N PRO A 404 22.23 1.85 9.27
CA PRO A 404 22.04 2.42 10.61
C PRO A 404 20.56 2.45 11.02
N LEU A 405 20.29 2.97 12.21
CA LEU A 405 18.95 3.43 12.60
C LEU A 405 18.57 4.70 11.83
N ASP A 406 17.27 4.93 11.65
CA ASP A 406 16.70 6.06 10.89
C ASP A 406 17.33 7.42 11.30
N GLN A 407 17.27 7.75 12.58
CA GLN A 407 17.81 8.99 13.16
C GLN A 407 19.34 9.17 13.00
N ASN A 408 20.08 8.10 12.68
CA ASN A 408 21.54 8.13 12.55
C ASN A 408 22.00 8.26 11.08
N LEU A 409 21.07 8.37 10.12
CA LEU A 409 21.38 8.28 8.70
C LEU A 409 22.46 9.29 8.24
N GLN A 410 22.28 10.58 8.56
CA GLN A 410 23.24 11.65 8.21
C GLN A 410 24.58 11.47 8.92
N LYS A 411 24.54 11.15 10.22
CA LYS A 411 25.73 10.96 11.05
C LYS A 411 26.60 9.83 10.47
N THR A 412 25.98 8.69 10.17
CA THR A 412 26.69 7.53 9.59
C THR A 412 27.28 7.84 8.22
N ALA A 413 26.56 8.55 7.34
CA ALA A 413 27.13 8.96 6.04
C ALA A 413 28.40 9.80 6.22
N THR A 414 28.36 10.77 7.13
CA THR A 414 29.49 11.68 7.42
C THR A 414 30.68 10.90 8.02
N GLU A 415 30.43 10.04 9.00
CA GLU A 415 31.45 9.22 9.65
C GLU A 415 32.15 8.30 8.65
N LYS A 416 31.42 7.66 7.72
CA LYS A 416 32.03 6.79 6.71
C LYS A 416 32.93 7.56 5.75
N ILE A 417 32.55 8.77 5.35
CA ILE A 417 33.40 9.64 4.52
C ILE A 417 34.70 9.97 5.25
N GLN A 418 34.62 10.38 6.51
CA GLN A 418 35.78 10.72 7.33
C GLN A 418 36.69 9.51 7.57
N LYS A 419 36.10 8.34 7.89
CA LYS A 419 36.79 7.09 8.20
C LYS A 419 37.79 6.66 7.13
N TYR A 420 37.49 6.87 5.85
CA TYR A 420 38.30 6.40 4.72
C TYR A 420 39.11 7.51 4.01
N GLN A 421 39.17 8.73 4.55
CA GLN A 421 39.97 9.81 3.94
C GLN A 421 41.46 9.46 3.88
N ASP A 422 42.02 8.94 4.96
CA ASP A 422 43.45 8.57 5.01
C ASP A 422 43.77 7.45 4.02
N LEU A 423 42.86 6.48 3.88
CA LEU A 423 42.99 5.41 2.87
C LEU A 423 42.94 6.00 1.45
N ALA A 424 42.04 6.94 1.19
CA ALA A 424 41.95 7.62 -0.10
C ALA A 424 43.26 8.36 -0.45
N TYR A 425 43.86 9.05 0.52
CA TYR A 425 45.16 9.70 0.35
C TYR A 425 46.28 8.69 0.06
N GLY A 426 46.36 7.61 0.84
CA GLY A 426 47.35 6.54 0.65
C GLY A 426 47.22 5.87 -0.72
N LEU A 427 45.99 5.56 -1.15
CA LEU A 427 45.72 4.98 -2.47
C LEU A 427 46.19 5.87 -3.62
N ARG A 428 46.02 7.20 -3.52
CA ARG A 428 46.52 8.12 -4.55
C ARG A 428 48.03 8.04 -4.72
N ARG A 429 48.77 7.83 -3.64
CA ARG A 429 50.23 7.74 -3.69
C ARG A 429 50.69 6.37 -4.19
N VAL A 430 50.15 5.29 -3.63
CA VAL A 430 50.54 3.92 -3.98
C VAL A 430 50.24 3.59 -5.44
N TYR A 431 49.05 3.96 -5.92
CA TYR A 431 48.61 3.67 -7.28
C TYR A 431 48.81 4.84 -8.25
N GLN A 432 49.46 5.93 -7.81
CA GLN A 432 49.70 7.14 -8.61
C GLN A 432 48.42 7.68 -9.27
N LEU A 433 47.34 7.75 -8.49
CA LEU A 433 45.99 8.12 -8.95
C LEU A 433 45.79 9.63 -8.94
N ASN A 434 45.15 10.14 -10.01
CA ASN A 434 44.69 11.51 -10.11
C ASN A 434 43.63 11.83 -9.05
N LYS A 435 42.75 10.86 -8.75
CA LYS A 435 41.59 11.05 -7.86
C LYS A 435 41.30 9.81 -7.02
N ALA A 436 40.90 10.02 -5.77
CA ALA A 436 40.32 9.00 -4.90
C ALA A 436 39.09 9.58 -4.22
N ILE A 437 37.94 8.90 -4.29
CA ILE A 437 36.67 9.39 -3.75
C ILE A 437 36.07 8.34 -2.81
N VAL A 438 35.62 8.77 -1.62
CA VAL A 438 34.85 7.94 -0.71
C VAL A 438 33.35 8.13 -0.99
N LEU A 439 32.63 7.03 -1.21
CA LEU A 439 31.23 7.00 -1.59
C LEU A 439 30.42 6.16 -0.58
N PRO A 440 29.76 6.80 0.41
CA PRO A 440 28.91 6.07 1.34
C PRO A 440 27.58 5.65 0.68
N PHE A 441 27.20 4.39 0.85
CA PHE A 441 25.90 3.85 0.45
C PHE A 441 25.10 3.52 1.71
N VAL A 442 24.31 4.49 2.17
CA VAL A 442 23.57 4.38 3.44
C VAL A 442 22.06 4.21 3.21
N ILE A 443 21.52 3.11 3.73
CA ILE A 443 20.07 2.84 3.80
C ILE A 443 19.74 2.47 5.24
N SER A 444 18.77 3.09 5.90
CA SER A 444 18.41 2.73 7.27
C SER A 444 17.80 1.32 7.37
N ALA A 445 17.76 0.77 8.58
CA ALA A 445 17.11 -0.51 8.84
C ALA A 445 15.63 -0.52 8.44
N ASN A 446 14.93 0.62 8.49
CA ASN A 446 13.53 0.73 8.07
C ASN A 446 13.38 1.19 6.61
N GLY A 447 14.47 1.28 5.84
CA GLY A 447 14.42 1.56 4.40
C GLY A 447 14.43 3.05 4.04
N LEU A 448 14.88 3.94 4.93
CA LEU A 448 15.14 5.33 4.55
C LEU A 448 16.47 5.42 3.78
N ILE A 449 16.44 6.05 2.61
CA ILE A 449 17.58 6.16 1.71
C ILE A 449 18.20 7.54 1.86
N HIS A 450 19.51 7.59 2.11
CA HIS A 450 20.24 8.86 2.16
C HIS A 450 20.39 9.45 0.75
N LYS A 451 20.32 10.78 0.59
CA LYS A 451 20.46 11.45 -0.71
C LYS A 451 21.78 11.12 -1.43
N ASP A 452 22.87 10.95 -0.68
CA ASP A 452 24.15 10.53 -1.27
C ASP A 452 24.10 9.14 -1.91
N PHE A 453 23.24 8.23 -1.45
CA PHE A 453 23.07 6.92 -2.10
C PHE A 453 22.70 7.14 -3.58
N THR A 454 21.71 7.99 -3.83
CA THR A 454 21.23 8.31 -5.17
C THR A 454 22.31 9.02 -5.99
N ARG A 455 22.96 10.05 -5.41
CA ARG A 455 24.07 10.76 -6.06
C ARG A 455 25.21 9.83 -6.44
N ASN A 456 25.54 8.87 -5.57
CA ASN A 456 26.63 7.93 -5.77
C ASN A 456 26.27 6.87 -6.82
N THR A 457 25.01 6.40 -6.87
CA THR A 457 24.56 5.54 -7.98
C THR A 457 24.69 6.22 -9.34
N GLU A 458 24.37 7.50 -9.44
CA GLU A 458 24.49 8.29 -10.68
C GLU A 458 25.95 8.53 -11.05
N LEU A 459 26.80 8.89 -10.07
CA LEU A 459 28.24 9.10 -10.26
C LEU A 459 28.93 7.84 -10.82
N LEU A 460 28.57 6.67 -10.27
CA LEU A 460 29.11 5.38 -10.69
C LEU A 460 28.42 4.81 -11.95
N LYS A 461 27.42 5.52 -12.50
CA LYS A 461 26.61 5.10 -13.66
C LYS A 461 25.96 3.72 -13.47
N LEU A 462 25.52 3.43 -12.24
CA LEU A 462 24.81 2.19 -11.90
C LEU A 462 23.38 2.22 -12.43
N ASN A 463 22.80 1.04 -12.67
CA ASN A 463 21.41 0.94 -13.09
C ASN A 463 20.46 1.63 -12.07
N PRO A 464 19.55 2.53 -12.52
CA PRO A 464 18.61 3.20 -11.62
C PRO A 464 17.70 2.27 -10.81
N LYS A 465 17.51 1.02 -11.26
CA LYS A 465 16.74 -0.02 -10.53
C LYS A 465 17.54 -0.66 -9.40
N LEU A 466 18.86 -0.47 -9.35
CA LEU A 466 19.73 -1.02 -8.30
C LEU A 466 19.29 -0.57 -6.90
N THR A 467 18.94 0.72 -6.77
CA THR A 467 18.42 1.29 -5.52
C THR A 467 17.20 0.53 -5.01
N ASN A 468 16.32 0.06 -5.90
CA ASN A 468 15.13 -0.71 -5.52
C ASN A 468 15.52 -2.10 -4.99
N GLU A 469 16.51 -2.76 -5.60
CA GLU A 469 17.01 -4.06 -5.10
C GLU A 469 17.72 -3.92 -3.75
N CYS A 470 18.54 -2.88 -3.57
CA CYS A 470 19.19 -2.58 -2.28
C CYS A 470 18.16 -2.27 -1.18
N LEU A 471 17.14 -1.46 -1.48
CA LEU A 471 16.04 -1.15 -0.56
C LEU A 471 15.27 -2.42 -0.18
N LYS A 472 14.96 -3.27 -1.17
CA LYS A 472 14.32 -4.56 -0.95
C LYS A 472 15.16 -5.46 -0.03
N ALA A 473 16.45 -5.57 -0.28
CA ALA A 473 17.37 -6.37 0.54
C ALA A 473 17.44 -5.85 1.99
N ALA A 474 17.50 -4.53 2.19
CA ALA A 474 17.49 -3.92 3.51
C ALA A 474 16.20 -4.26 4.29
N ILE A 475 15.03 -4.04 3.66
CA ILE A 475 13.71 -4.31 4.26
C ILE A 475 13.54 -5.80 4.59
N LEU A 476 13.85 -6.69 3.64
CA LEU A 476 13.74 -8.12 3.86
C LEU A 476 14.67 -8.61 4.98
N GLY A 477 15.89 -8.05 5.05
CA GLY A 477 16.83 -8.31 6.13
C GLY A 477 16.26 -7.91 7.49
N THR A 478 15.72 -6.70 7.62
CA THR A 478 15.08 -6.23 8.86
C THR A 478 13.88 -7.07 9.26
N VAL A 479 13.00 -7.40 8.30
CA VAL A 479 11.86 -8.30 8.54
C VAL A 479 12.32 -9.66 9.06
N ARG A 480 13.38 -10.24 8.47
CA ARG A 480 13.94 -11.53 8.91
C ARG A 480 14.54 -11.44 10.32
N ILE A 481 15.29 -10.38 10.62
CA ILE A 481 15.87 -10.11 11.94
C ILE A 481 14.77 -10.04 13.00
N VAL A 482 13.76 -9.19 12.80
CA VAL A 482 12.68 -9.00 13.78
C VAL A 482 11.90 -10.31 13.96
N ARG A 483 11.57 -11.02 12.88
CA ARG A 483 10.91 -12.34 12.97
C ARG A 483 11.75 -13.35 13.75
N LYS A 484 13.08 -13.37 13.57
CA LYS A 484 13.98 -14.27 14.30
C LYS A 484 13.90 -14.02 15.81
N VAL A 485 13.97 -12.75 16.23
CA VAL A 485 13.87 -12.39 17.65
C VAL A 485 12.50 -12.73 18.23
N LEU A 486 11.41 -12.47 17.50
CA LEU A 486 10.07 -12.82 17.96
C LEU A 486 9.84 -14.33 18.04
N LYS A 487 10.40 -15.12 17.11
CA LYS A 487 10.31 -16.59 17.13
C LYS A 487 11.10 -17.23 18.27
N ALA A 488 12.20 -16.62 18.72
CA ALA A 488 12.93 -17.08 19.90
C ALA A 488 12.03 -17.15 21.15
N ALA A 489 10.91 -16.44 21.17
CA ALA A 489 9.90 -16.55 22.23
C ALA A 489 9.12 -17.89 22.20
N ILE A 490 8.92 -18.52 21.04
CA ILE A 490 8.08 -19.73 20.89
C ILE A 490 8.87 -20.99 21.30
N LEU A 491 10.17 -21.02 21.00
CA LEU A 491 11.06 -22.14 21.36
C LEU A 491 11.42 -22.17 22.86
N GLY A 492 11.25 -21.06 23.57
CA GLY A 492 11.46 -20.98 25.03
C GLY A 492 10.29 -21.50 25.87
N THR A 493 9.18 -21.88 25.25
CA THR A 493 7.96 -22.37 25.93
C THR A 493 7.75 -23.89 25.83
N VAL A 494 8.69 -24.62 25.22
CA VAL A 494 8.68 -26.10 25.17
C VAL A 494 9.83 -26.66 26.01
N ARG A 495 9.84 -26.31 27.30
CA ARG A 495 10.51 -27.05 28.38
C ARG A 495 9.81 -26.65 29.67
N ILE A 496 8.77 -27.40 30.03
CA ILE A 496 8.36 -27.86 31.37
C ILE A 496 7.00 -28.56 31.15
N VAL A 497 7.09 -29.90 31.24
CA VAL A 497 6.05 -30.96 31.27
C VAL A 497 5.08 -31.04 30.09
#